data_AF-A0A9E2H7Q2-F1
#
_entry.id   AF-A0A9E2H7Q2-F1
#
_cell.length_a   1.000
_cell.length_b   1.000
_cell.length_c   1.000
_cell.angle_alpha   90.00
_cell.angle_beta   90.00
_cell.angle_gamma   90.00
#
_symmetry.space_group_name_H-M   'P 1'
#
loop_
_entity.id
_entity.type
_entity.pdbx_description
1 polymer ?
#
loop_
_entity_poly.entity_id
_entity_poly.type
_entity_poly.pdbx_seq_one_letter_code
_entity_poly.pdbx_strand_id
1 'polypeptide(L)'
;MRSVTSSGANYEEACSAESKADFIHKMHIVLKELRESSYWLKLLHKAEIITNEEPSSILTETEELIKIVAKSVITSKGLRK
;
A
#
# COMPACT_ATOMS: atom_id res chain seq x y z
N MET A 1 0.23 13.79 -6.71
CA MET A 1 -0.60 12.73 -6.09
C MET A 1 -0.75 11.57 -7.09
N ARG A 2 0.32 10.79 -7.35
CA ARG A 2 0.26 9.61 -8.27
C ARG A 2 0.24 8.29 -7.51
N SER A 3 0.94 8.20 -6.40
CA SER A 3 1.09 6.96 -5.62
C SER A 3 -0.21 6.50 -4.94
N VAL A 4 -1.06 7.45 -4.51
CA VAL A 4 -2.36 7.18 -3.87
C VAL A 4 -3.39 6.57 -4.84
N THR A 5 -3.39 7.01 -6.11
CA THR A 5 -4.34 6.52 -7.12
C THR A 5 -3.81 5.32 -7.88
N SER A 6 -2.50 5.24 -8.09
CA SER A 6 -1.87 4.10 -8.77
C SER A 6 -1.86 2.83 -7.93
N SER A 7 -1.86 2.90 -6.59
CA SER A 7 -1.99 1.72 -5.73
C SER A 7 -3.33 1.01 -5.94
N GLY A 8 -4.42 1.75 -6.12
CA GLY A 8 -5.75 1.19 -6.44
C GLY A 8 -5.79 0.55 -7.83
N ALA A 9 -5.25 1.22 -8.85
CA ALA A 9 -5.19 0.68 -10.21
C ALA A 9 -4.36 -0.62 -10.28
N ASN A 10 -3.19 -0.65 -9.63
CA ASN A 10 -2.36 -1.86 -9.56
C ASN A 10 -3.03 -2.99 -8.78
N TYR A 11 -3.89 -2.66 -7.81
CA TYR A 11 -4.67 -3.67 -7.07
C TYR A 11 -5.76 -4.29 -7.96
N GLU A 12 -6.49 -3.49 -8.75
CA GLU A 12 -7.46 -4.00 -9.73
C GLU A 12 -6.78 -4.91 -10.78
N GLU A 13 -5.59 -4.52 -11.25
CA GLU A 13 -4.80 -5.39 -12.12
C GLU A 13 -4.37 -6.69 -11.43
N ALA A 14 -3.99 -6.63 -10.14
CA ALA A 14 -3.65 -7.82 -9.38
C ALA A 14 -4.85 -8.76 -9.24
N CYS A 15 -6.05 -8.22 -8.99
CA CYS A 15 -7.30 -8.99 -8.93
C CYS A 15 -7.62 -9.72 -10.25
N SER A 16 -7.14 -9.20 -11.37
CA SER A 16 -7.30 -9.79 -12.70
C SER A 16 -6.07 -10.58 -13.18
N ALA A 17 -5.15 -10.93 -12.27
CA ALA A 17 -3.89 -11.59 -12.63
C ALA A 17 -4.08 -12.97 -13.29
N GLU A 18 -3.29 -13.24 -14.32
CA GLU A 18 -3.37 -14.48 -15.11
C GLU A 18 -2.76 -15.69 -14.38
N SER A 19 -1.97 -15.43 -13.34
CA SER A 19 -1.36 -16.49 -12.52
C SER A 19 -1.11 -16.03 -11.10
N LYS A 20 -0.85 -17.00 -10.22
CA LYS A 20 -0.46 -16.75 -8.83
C LYS A 20 0.86 -15.97 -8.70
N ALA A 21 1.80 -16.22 -9.61
CA ALA A 21 3.08 -15.51 -9.63
C ALA A 21 2.88 -14.05 -10.06
N ASP A 22 2.03 -13.82 -11.07
CA ASP A 22 1.66 -12.48 -11.54
C ASP A 22 0.90 -11.70 -10.44
N PHE A 23 -0.07 -12.33 -9.77
CA PHE A 23 -0.75 -11.76 -8.61
C PHE A 23 0.26 -11.29 -7.55
N ILE A 24 1.22 -12.13 -7.17
CA ILE A 24 2.24 -11.80 -6.18
C ILE A 24 3.11 -10.64 -6.66
N HIS A 25 3.49 -10.63 -7.94
CA HIS A 25 4.29 -9.56 -8.53
C HIS A 25 3.55 -8.21 -8.47
N LYS A 26 2.31 -8.16 -8.98
CA LYS A 26 1.47 -6.95 -8.96
C LYS A 26 1.18 -6.46 -7.53
N MET A 27 0.93 -7.38 -6.59
CA MET A 27 0.76 -7.01 -5.17
C MET A 27 2.02 -6.42 -4.53
N HIS A 28 3.23 -6.78 -4.98
CA HIS A 28 4.45 -6.09 -4.54
C HIS A 28 4.54 -4.66 -5.09
N ILE A 29 4.04 -4.41 -6.31
CA ILE A 29 3.96 -3.05 -6.87
C ILE A 29 3.01 -2.21 -6.00
N VAL A 30 1.82 -2.73 -5.67
CA VAL A 30 0.87 -2.08 -4.75
C VAL A 30 1.54 -1.75 -3.41
N LEU A 31 2.29 -2.69 -2.82
CA LEU A 31 3.03 -2.45 -1.57
C LEU A 31 4.06 -1.33 -1.69
N LYS A 32 4.75 -1.23 -2.83
CA LYS A 32 5.74 -0.19 -3.06
C LYS A 32 5.06 1.19 -3.09
N GLU A 33 3.98 1.34 -3.85
CA GLU A 33 3.22 2.59 -3.96
C GLU A 33 2.60 3.05 -2.62
N LEU A 34 2.08 2.10 -1.83
CA LEU A 34 1.55 2.38 -0.49
C LEU A 34 2.65 2.85 0.47
N ARG A 35 3.84 2.24 0.43
CA ARG A 35 4.99 2.65 1.26
C ARG A 35 5.53 4.02 0.86
N GLU A 36 5.60 4.32 -0.44
CA GLU A 36 5.96 5.65 -0.91
C GLU A 36 4.94 6.69 -0.46
N SER A 37 3.64 6.39 -0.53
CA SER A 37 2.60 7.28 -0.02
C SER A 37 2.72 7.53 1.49
N SER A 38 2.96 6.46 2.28
CA SER A 38 3.22 6.59 3.73
C SER A 38 4.45 7.44 4.03
N TYR A 39 5.53 7.29 3.25
CA TYR A 39 6.73 8.11 3.37
C TYR A 39 6.42 9.60 3.14
N TRP A 40 5.71 9.94 2.06
CA TRP A 40 5.34 11.31 1.76
C TRP A 40 4.46 11.93 2.84
N LEU A 41 3.46 11.20 3.35
CA LEU A 41 2.62 11.66 4.47
C LEU A 41 3.44 11.93 5.73
N LYS A 42 4.35 11.01 6.09
CA LYS A 42 5.26 11.19 7.25
C LYS A 42 6.19 12.40 7.05
N LEU A 43 6.68 12.62 5.83
CA LEU A 43 7.54 13.76 5.51
C LEU A 43 6.79 15.09 5.59
N LEU A 44 5.60 15.17 4.99
CA LEU A 44 4.75 16.36 5.03
C LEU A 44 4.36 16.73 6.46
N HIS A 45 4.08 15.73 7.30
CA HIS A 45 3.80 15.94 8.71
C HIS A 45 5.03 16.48 9.47
N LYS A 46 6.21 15.88 9.26
CA LYS A 46 7.48 16.36 9.85
C LYS A 46 7.88 17.75 9.39
N ALA A 47 7.52 18.13 8.16
CA ALA A 47 7.77 19.45 7.61
C ALA A 47 6.75 20.51 8.08
N GLU A 48 5.83 20.14 8.98
CA GLU A 48 4.75 21.01 9.48
C GLU A 48 3.88 21.61 8.35
N ILE A 49 3.82 20.94 7.20
CA ILE A 49 2.97 21.33 6.06
C ILE A 49 1.52 20.89 6.30
N ILE A 50 1.34 19.76 6.98
CA ILE A 50 0.03 19.25 7.44
C ILE A 50 0.05 19.17 8.98
N THR A 51 -0.70 20.08 9.60
CA THR A 51 -0.61 20.42 11.04
C THR A 51 -1.79 19.93 11.89
N ASN A 52 -2.83 19.37 11.29
CA ASN A 52 -4.05 18.92 12.00
C ASN A 52 -3.94 17.47 12.50
N GLU A 53 -4.94 16.97 13.24
CA GLU A 53 -5.03 15.58 13.70
C GLU A 53 -5.25 14.54 12.58
N GLU A 54 -5.73 14.99 11.40
CA GLU A 54 -5.98 14.19 10.19
C GLU A 54 -4.81 13.32 9.68
N PRO A 55 -3.55 13.79 9.63
CA PRO A 55 -2.42 12.94 9.26
C PRO A 55 -2.31 11.67 10.12
N SER A 56 -2.81 11.64 11.36
CA SER A 56 -2.78 10.43 12.19
C SER A 56 -3.74 9.34 11.69
N SER A 57 -4.95 9.71 11.27
CA SER A 57 -5.95 8.75 10.77
C SER A 57 -5.54 8.22 9.39
N ILE A 58 -5.10 9.10 8.48
CA ILE A 58 -4.66 8.72 7.12
C ILE A 58 -3.40 7.85 7.18
N LEU A 59 -2.44 8.16 8.07
CA LEU A 59 -1.27 7.31 8.27
C LEU A 59 -1.66 5.94 8.82
N THR A 60 -2.61 5.89 9.75
CA THR A 60 -3.13 4.62 10.31
C THR A 60 -3.78 3.79 9.22
N GLU A 61 -4.69 4.36 8.43
CA GLU A 61 -5.35 3.69 7.31
C GLU A 61 -4.32 3.18 6.27
N THR A 62 -3.32 4.00 5.94
CA THR A 62 -2.25 3.59 5.03
C THR A 62 -1.48 2.39 5.58
N GLU A 63 -1.20 2.36 6.88
CA GLU A 63 -0.52 1.23 7.53
C GLU A 63 -1.40 -0.03 7.57
N GLU A 64 -2.70 0.11 7.76
CA GLU A 64 -3.67 -0.99 7.67
C GLU A 64 -3.71 -1.58 6.26
N LEU A 65 -3.77 -0.74 5.22
CA LEU A 65 -3.69 -1.18 3.82
C LEU A 65 -2.38 -1.93 3.54
N ILE A 66 -1.24 -1.42 4.00
CA ILE A 66 0.05 -2.12 3.87
C ILE A 66 -0.01 -3.50 4.53
N LYS A 67 -0.59 -3.63 5.72
CA LYS A 67 -0.73 -4.90 6.43
C LYS A 67 -1.62 -5.88 5.67
N ILE A 68 -2.75 -5.41 5.15
CA ILE A 68 -3.71 -6.21 4.35
C ILE A 68 -3.02 -6.75 3.10
N VAL A 69 -2.42 -5.87 2.29
CA VAL A 69 -1.75 -6.25 1.03
C VAL A 69 -0.57 -7.19 1.30
N ALA A 70 0.23 -6.93 2.34
CA ALA A 70 1.32 -7.82 2.73
C ALA A 70 0.82 -9.21 3.18
N LYS A 71 -0.29 -9.26 3.92
CA LYS A 71 -0.89 -10.53 4.34
C LYS A 71 -1.43 -11.32 3.14
N SER A 72 -2.00 -10.65 2.14
CA SER A 72 -2.42 -11.28 0.88
C SER A 72 -1.23 -11.91 0.15
N VAL A 73 -0.08 -11.23 0.06
CA VAL A 73 1.15 -11.80 -0.52
C VAL A 73 1.63 -13.03 0.26
N ILE A 74 1.67 -12.96 1.58
CA ILE A 74 2.12 -14.06 2.45
C ILE A 74 1.21 -15.30 2.28
N THR A 75 -0.10 -15.07 2.25
CA THR A 75 -1.12 -16.12 2.08
C THR A 75 -1.00 -16.75 0.70
N SER A 76 -0.84 -15.94 -0.35
CA SER A 76 -0.56 -16.43 -1.69
C SER A 76 0.73 -17.24 -1.74
N LYS A 77 1.81 -16.86 -1.05
CA LYS A 77 3.04 -17.68 -1.02
C LYS A 77 2.91 -18.99 -0.24
N GLY A 78 1.80 -19.25 0.45
CA GLY A 78 1.64 -20.42 1.32
C GLY A 78 2.49 -20.35 2.59
N LEU A 79 3.06 -19.18 2.90
CA LEU A 79 3.87 -18.96 4.10
C LEU A 79 2.90 -18.72 5.27
N ARG A 80 2.48 -19.77 5.97
CA ARG A 80 1.80 -19.61 7.26
C ARG A 80 2.88 -19.34 8.32
N LYS A 81 2.81 -18.14 8.91
CA LYS A 81 3.50 -17.83 10.18
C LYS A 81 2.60 -18.27 11.32
#